data_AF-A0A8J7H2M9-F1
#
_entry.id   AF-A0A8J7H2M9-F1
#
_cell.length_a   1.000
_cell.length_b   1.000
_cell.length_c   1.000
_cell.angle_alpha   90.00
_cell.angle_beta   90.00
_cell.angle_gamma   90.00
#
_symmetry.space_group_name_H-M   'P 1'
#
loop_
_entity.id
_entity.type
_entity.pdbx_description
1 polymer ?
#
loop_
_entity_poly.entity_id
_entity_poly.type
_entity_poly.pdbx_seq_one_letter_code
_entity_poly.pdbx_strand_id
1 'polypeptide(L)'
;MALKAHQRALLQLLPDGLAWNKAPDTLLASLAGGLARSTSRVTERAGQLLAERFPLTATLLLADWERFLGLPDCDIGEDAGIDERQRYAANKLRMKPSLNRQFYIELARSYGFTVSMSALPDNQWVTMVTIETHVDYRPMHVLDPITTPLRIYYAGILECLLNRYKPAHQDFRYVYADKKEKG
;
A
#
# COMPACT_ATOMS: atom_id res chain seq x y z
N MET A 1 23.49 3.52 -39.40
CA MET A 1 23.21 3.15 -38.00
C MET A 1 23.03 4.44 -37.19
N ALA A 2 22.02 4.56 -36.33
CA ALA A 2 21.75 5.81 -35.60
C ALA A 2 22.41 5.81 -34.21
N LEU A 3 23.09 6.91 -33.85
CA LEU A 3 23.67 7.11 -32.52
C LEU A 3 22.59 7.32 -31.45
N LYS A 4 22.74 6.68 -30.29
CA LYS A 4 21.86 6.90 -29.13
C LYS A 4 22.14 8.28 -28.49
N ALA A 5 21.18 8.81 -27.72
CA ALA A 5 21.29 10.15 -27.11
C ALA A 5 22.54 10.31 -26.22
N HIS A 6 22.75 9.40 -25.26
CA HIS A 6 23.92 9.45 -24.36
C HIS A 6 25.25 9.18 -25.08
N GLN A 7 25.24 8.33 -26.11
CA GLN A 7 26.40 8.07 -26.96
C GLN A 7 26.80 9.33 -27.73
N ARG A 8 25.82 10.04 -28.30
CA ARG A 8 26.05 11.30 -29.01
C ARG A 8 26.57 12.38 -28.06
N ALA A 9 25.98 12.51 -26.88
CA ALA A 9 26.43 13.45 -25.86
C ALA A 9 27.89 13.19 -25.47
N LEU A 10 28.28 11.93 -25.26
CA LEU A 10 29.68 11.59 -24.96
C LEU A 10 30.63 11.92 -26.11
N LEU A 11 30.26 11.60 -27.35
CA LEU A 11 31.08 11.94 -28.53
C LEU A 11 31.23 13.46 -28.72
N GLN A 12 30.22 14.25 -28.34
CA GLN A 12 30.28 15.72 -28.38
C GLN A 12 31.25 16.31 -27.35
N LEU A 13 31.55 15.60 -26.26
CA LEU A 13 32.51 16.03 -25.25
C LEU A 13 33.97 15.74 -25.66
N LEU A 14 34.19 14.91 -26.68
CA LEU A 14 35.52 14.66 -27.22
C LEU A 14 35.97 15.83 -28.11
N PRO A 15 37.30 16.10 -28.21
CA PRO A 15 37.81 17.11 -29.12
C PRO A 15 37.40 16.85 -30.58
N ASP A 16 37.42 17.90 -31.39
CA ASP A 16 37.23 17.77 -32.84
C ASP A 16 38.57 17.49 -33.55
N GLY A 17 38.51 16.84 -34.72
CA GLY A 17 39.68 16.55 -35.56
C GLY A 17 39.72 15.12 -36.09
N LEU A 18 40.67 14.85 -36.99
CA LEU A 18 40.79 13.58 -37.71
C LEU A 18 41.00 12.36 -36.79
N ALA A 19 41.65 12.55 -35.65
CA ALA A 19 41.85 11.51 -34.64
C ALA A 19 40.55 11.09 -33.94
N TRP A 20 39.52 11.95 -33.95
CA TRP A 20 38.26 11.76 -33.25
C TRP A 20 37.11 11.62 -34.26
N ASN A 21 37.17 10.61 -35.14
CA ASN A 21 36.08 10.35 -36.07
C ASN A 21 34.81 9.90 -35.32
N LYS A 22 33.82 10.81 -35.20
CA LYS A 22 32.56 10.61 -34.47
C LYS A 22 31.47 9.93 -35.31
N ALA A 23 31.80 9.42 -36.51
CA ALA A 23 30.83 8.77 -37.39
C ALA A 23 30.23 7.50 -36.74
N PRO A 24 28.95 7.17 -36.99
CA PRO A 24 28.23 6.14 -36.24
C PRO A 24 28.75 4.70 -36.41
N ASP A 25 29.50 4.45 -37.47
CA ASP A 25 30.04 3.16 -37.89
C ASP A 25 31.50 2.92 -37.44
N THR A 26 32.04 3.80 -36.59
CA THR A 26 33.43 3.72 -36.12
C THR A 26 33.58 2.90 -34.83
N LEU A 27 34.79 2.36 -34.61
CA LEU A 27 35.14 1.72 -33.33
C LEU A 27 35.01 2.69 -32.15
N LEU A 28 35.36 3.97 -32.35
CA LEU A 28 35.21 5.02 -31.34
C LEU A 28 33.74 5.21 -30.96
N ALA A 29 32.84 5.29 -31.94
CA ALA A 29 31.40 5.36 -31.67
C ALA A 29 30.90 4.11 -30.93
N SER A 30 31.37 2.91 -31.29
CA SER A 30 31.02 1.66 -30.60
C SER A 30 31.48 1.67 -29.13
N LEU A 31 32.73 2.06 -28.87
CA LEU A 31 33.28 2.21 -27.52
C LEU A 31 32.48 3.24 -26.71
N ALA A 32 32.22 4.42 -27.28
CA ALA A 32 31.41 5.46 -26.66
C ALA A 32 30.00 4.95 -26.35
N GLY A 33 29.41 4.14 -27.23
CA GLY A 33 28.12 3.49 -27.00
C GLY A 33 28.17 2.54 -25.80
N GLY A 34 29.24 1.74 -25.69
CA GLY A 34 29.49 0.85 -24.57
C GLY A 34 29.57 1.58 -23.23
N LEU A 35 30.33 2.68 -23.17
CA LEU A 35 30.50 3.52 -21.97
C LEU A 35 29.22 4.27 -21.59
N ALA A 36 28.51 4.80 -22.59
CA ALA A 36 27.26 5.56 -22.40
C ALA A 36 26.07 4.71 -21.94
N ARG A 37 26.17 3.37 -21.93
CA ARG A 37 25.10 2.50 -21.39
C ARG A 37 24.84 2.77 -19.91
N SER A 38 25.90 3.02 -19.14
CA SER A 38 25.78 3.28 -17.69
C SER A 38 24.98 4.56 -17.43
N THR A 39 25.31 5.64 -18.13
CA THR A 39 24.62 6.93 -18.00
C THR A 39 23.18 6.90 -18.52
N SER A 40 22.92 6.19 -19.62
CA SER A 40 21.54 5.94 -20.10
C SER A 40 20.69 5.26 -19.04
N ARG A 41 21.21 4.19 -18.42
CA ARG A 41 20.50 3.48 -17.35
C ARG A 41 20.24 4.38 -16.14
N VAL A 42 21.20 5.22 -15.76
CA VAL A 42 21.01 6.16 -14.64
C VAL A 42 19.93 7.19 -14.97
N THR A 43 19.94 7.76 -16.17
CA THR A 43 18.91 8.72 -16.61
C THR A 43 17.52 8.09 -16.69
N GLU A 44 17.41 6.86 -17.21
CA GLU A 44 16.16 6.10 -17.23
C GLU A 44 15.63 5.85 -15.82
N ARG A 45 16.49 5.43 -14.89
CA ARG A 45 16.10 5.23 -13.48
C ARG A 45 15.73 6.52 -12.78
N ALA A 46 16.46 7.61 -13.02
CA ALA A 46 16.11 8.92 -12.50
C ALA A 46 14.74 9.40 -13.02
N GLY A 47 14.43 9.13 -14.29
CA GLY A 47 13.11 9.37 -14.86
C GLY A 47 12.02 8.53 -14.19
N GLN A 48 12.30 7.25 -13.92
CA GLN A 48 11.37 6.38 -13.19
C GLN A 48 11.08 6.91 -11.78
N LEU A 49 12.09 7.42 -11.06
CA LEU A 49 11.91 7.96 -9.70
C LEU A 49 10.85 9.08 -9.61
N LEU A 50 10.59 9.80 -10.70
CA LEU A 50 9.51 10.80 -10.72
C LEU A 50 8.13 10.16 -10.60
N ALA A 51 7.94 8.98 -11.19
CA ALA A 51 6.71 8.18 -11.01
C ALA A 51 6.69 7.52 -9.62
N GLU A 52 7.83 7.19 -9.04
CA GLU A 52 7.94 6.59 -7.70
C GLU A 52 7.66 7.58 -6.54
N ARG A 53 7.52 8.87 -6.84
CA ARG A 53 7.25 9.94 -5.86
C ARG A 53 5.95 9.72 -5.06
N PHE A 54 5.00 8.99 -5.61
CA PHE A 54 3.75 8.69 -4.91
C PHE A 54 3.57 7.19 -4.78
N PRO A 55 3.06 6.69 -3.64
CA PRO A 55 2.90 5.26 -3.40
C PRO A 55 1.96 4.59 -4.41
N LEU A 56 0.99 5.33 -4.99
CA LEU A 56 0.06 4.79 -5.98
C LEU A 56 0.74 4.35 -7.28
N THR A 57 1.92 4.91 -7.59
CA THR A 57 2.67 4.66 -8.82
C THR A 57 4.05 4.08 -8.54
N ALA A 58 4.38 3.84 -7.28
CA ALA A 58 5.68 3.33 -6.85
C ALA A 58 5.76 1.81 -7.05
N THR A 59 6.84 1.35 -7.67
CA THR A 59 7.17 -0.08 -7.85
C THR A 59 8.51 -0.41 -7.20
N LEU A 60 9.53 0.42 -7.42
CA LEU A 60 10.84 0.27 -6.80
C LEU A 60 10.84 0.71 -5.34
N LEU A 61 10.19 1.86 -5.05
CA LEU A 61 10.16 2.46 -3.72
C LEU A 61 8.95 2.03 -2.89
N LEU A 62 8.15 1.07 -3.38
CA LEU A 62 6.92 0.65 -2.71
C LEU A 62 7.19 0.13 -1.28
N ALA A 63 8.22 -0.69 -1.12
CA ALA A 63 8.60 -1.22 0.19
C ALA A 63 9.07 -0.11 1.16
N ASP A 64 9.75 0.92 0.65
CA ASP A 64 10.16 2.06 1.47
C ASP A 64 8.95 2.91 1.89
N TRP A 65 7.98 3.09 1.00
CA TRP A 65 6.70 3.74 1.29
C TRP A 65 5.92 2.98 2.37
N GLU A 66 5.83 1.66 2.26
CA GLU A 66 5.15 0.82 3.25
C GLU A 66 5.81 0.91 4.62
N ARG A 67 7.15 0.84 4.67
CA ARG A 67 7.90 1.04 5.91
C ARG A 67 7.64 2.43 6.51
N PHE A 68 7.66 3.47 5.69
CA PHE A 68 7.38 4.84 6.13
C PHE A 68 5.95 5.00 6.69
N LEU A 69 4.97 4.33 6.07
CA LEU A 69 3.56 4.38 6.46
C LEU A 69 3.19 3.39 7.58
N GLY A 70 4.12 2.52 7.99
CA GLY A 70 3.91 1.49 9.00
C GLY A 70 2.98 0.37 8.54
N LEU A 71 3.05 -0.01 7.26
CA LEU A 71 2.30 -1.10 6.64
C LEU A 71 3.13 -2.40 6.61
N PRO A 72 2.48 -3.59 6.55
CA PRO A 72 1.03 -3.81 6.57
C PRO A 72 0.42 -3.55 7.96
N ASP A 73 -0.81 -3.02 7.98
CA ASP A 73 -1.61 -2.98 9.20
C ASP A 73 -2.44 -4.28 9.27
N CYS A 74 -2.45 -4.97 10.40
CA CYS A 74 -3.43 -6.03 10.70
C CYS A 74 -3.48 -7.22 9.71
N ASP A 75 -2.31 -7.70 9.25
CA ASP A 75 -2.15 -8.74 8.22
C ASP A 75 -2.87 -8.42 6.88
N ILE A 76 -3.29 -7.16 6.70
CA ILE A 76 -3.93 -6.68 5.47
C ILE A 76 -2.86 -6.56 4.40
N GLY A 77 -3.01 -7.38 3.37
CA GLY A 77 -2.17 -7.33 2.19
C GLY A 77 -0.84 -8.08 2.29
N GLU A 78 -0.73 -9.02 3.23
CA GLU A 78 0.43 -9.92 3.31
C GLU A 78 0.59 -10.75 2.01
N ASP A 79 -0.52 -11.14 1.40
CA ASP A 79 -0.59 -11.82 0.10
C ASP A 79 -1.01 -10.90 -1.07
N ALA A 80 -1.02 -9.58 -0.87
CA ALA A 80 -1.50 -8.64 -1.88
C ALA A 80 -0.52 -8.45 -3.05
N GLY A 81 -1.09 -8.32 -4.25
CA GLY A 81 -0.34 -7.92 -5.45
C GLY A 81 0.18 -6.48 -5.37
N ILE A 82 1.09 -6.11 -6.26
CA ILE A 82 1.71 -4.75 -6.29
C ILE A 82 0.63 -3.66 -6.38
N ASP A 83 -0.35 -3.80 -7.27
CA ASP A 83 -1.40 -2.79 -7.47
C ASP A 83 -2.24 -2.56 -6.20
N GLU A 84 -2.51 -3.62 -5.44
CA GLU A 84 -3.28 -3.56 -4.21
C GLU A 84 -2.47 -2.92 -3.08
N ARG A 85 -1.19 -3.29 -2.95
CA ARG A 85 -0.24 -2.64 -2.03
C ARG A 85 -0.07 -1.15 -2.31
N GLN A 86 0.05 -0.75 -3.58
CA GLN A 86 0.07 0.66 -3.99
C GLN A 86 -1.19 1.41 -3.55
N ARG A 87 -2.37 0.79 -3.73
CA ARG A 87 -3.65 1.38 -3.29
C ARG A 87 -3.72 1.51 -1.77
N TYR A 88 -3.29 0.51 -1.02
CA TYR A 88 -3.24 0.58 0.45
C TYR A 88 -2.31 1.69 0.93
N ALA A 89 -1.07 1.74 0.42
CA ALA A 89 -0.13 2.79 0.74
C ALA A 89 -0.67 4.20 0.36
N ALA A 90 -1.29 4.33 -0.81
CA ALA A 90 -1.89 5.60 -1.23
C ALA A 90 -3.09 6.01 -0.38
N ASN A 91 -3.94 5.06 0.02
CA ASN A 91 -5.06 5.31 0.93
C ASN A 91 -4.57 5.74 2.31
N LYS A 92 -3.60 5.02 2.87
CA LYS A 92 -2.98 5.35 4.16
C LYS A 92 -2.32 6.73 4.15
N LEU A 93 -1.59 7.07 3.08
CA LEU A 93 -0.97 8.39 2.93
C LEU A 93 -1.99 9.55 2.88
N ARG A 94 -3.15 9.33 2.26
CA ARG A 94 -4.23 10.34 2.16
C ARG A 94 -5.14 10.39 3.39
N MET A 95 -5.13 9.33 4.20
CA MET A 95 -6.03 9.18 5.33
C MET A 95 -5.81 10.31 6.34
N LYS A 96 -6.89 11.03 6.65
CA LYS A 96 -6.92 12.04 7.72
C LYS A 96 -7.73 11.48 8.87
N PRO A 97 -7.09 10.95 9.93
CA PRO A 97 -7.81 10.40 11.06
C PRO A 97 -8.61 11.48 11.79
N SER A 98 -9.77 11.11 12.32
CA SER A 98 -10.64 11.97 13.12
C SER A 98 -11.21 11.17 14.28
N LEU A 99 -11.56 11.86 15.37
CA LEU A 99 -12.18 11.24 16.54
C LEU A 99 -13.70 11.16 16.44
N ASN A 100 -14.29 11.61 15.32
CA ASN A 100 -15.74 11.55 15.10
C ASN A 100 -16.18 10.11 14.77
N ARG A 101 -17.29 9.68 15.36
CA ARG A 101 -18.03 8.46 15.01
C ARG A 101 -18.17 8.24 13.49
N GLN A 102 -18.51 9.29 12.74
CA GLN A 102 -18.71 9.19 11.29
C GLN A 102 -17.45 8.74 10.54
N PHE A 103 -16.26 9.16 11.01
CA PHE A 103 -15.00 8.76 10.41
C PHE A 103 -14.77 7.24 10.53
N TYR A 104 -15.07 6.65 11.69
CA TYR A 104 -14.92 5.20 11.90
C TYR A 104 -15.91 4.39 11.05
N ILE A 105 -17.13 4.89 10.86
CA ILE A 105 -18.14 4.28 9.97
C ILE A 105 -17.66 4.33 8.51
N GLU A 106 -17.11 5.46 8.07
CA GLU A 106 -16.56 5.61 6.71
C GLU A 106 -15.30 4.78 6.49
N LEU A 107 -14.44 4.68 7.51
CA LEU A 107 -13.27 3.82 7.50
C LEU A 107 -13.70 2.36 7.30
N ALA A 108 -14.65 1.86 8.09
CA ALA A 108 -15.18 0.51 7.92
C ALA A 108 -15.75 0.29 6.51
N ARG A 109 -16.51 1.25 5.99
CA ARG A 109 -17.09 1.21 4.64
C ARG A 109 -16.02 1.12 3.55
N SER A 110 -14.89 1.82 3.70
CA SER A 110 -13.79 1.77 2.74
C SER A 110 -13.14 0.38 2.61
N TYR A 111 -13.29 -0.47 3.63
CA TYR A 111 -12.85 -1.87 3.63
C TYR A 111 -14.01 -2.86 3.35
N GLY A 112 -15.18 -2.37 2.93
CA GLY A 112 -16.33 -3.20 2.58
C GLY A 112 -17.28 -3.55 3.73
N PHE A 113 -17.06 -2.99 4.93
CA PHE A 113 -17.89 -3.26 6.10
C PHE A 113 -18.96 -2.20 6.31
N THR A 114 -20.20 -2.62 6.58
CA THR A 114 -21.25 -1.73 7.07
C THR A 114 -21.35 -1.89 8.57
N VAL A 115 -21.17 -0.78 9.30
CA VAL A 115 -21.24 -0.77 10.76
C VAL A 115 -22.13 0.36 11.26
N SER A 116 -22.78 0.12 12.39
CA SER A 116 -23.42 1.13 13.21
C SER A 116 -22.68 1.26 14.54
N MET A 117 -22.57 2.50 15.04
CA MET A 117 -21.85 2.80 16.28
C MET A 117 -22.74 3.58 17.23
N SER A 118 -22.78 3.17 18.50
CA SER A 118 -23.50 3.84 19.58
C SER A 118 -22.70 3.78 20.88
N ALA A 119 -22.87 4.75 21.78
CA ALA A 119 -22.31 4.66 23.11
C ALA A 119 -23.08 3.59 23.92
N LEU A 120 -22.38 2.86 24.79
CA LEU A 120 -23.04 1.97 25.72
C LEU A 120 -23.87 2.80 26.72
N PRO A 121 -25.16 2.47 26.97
CA PRO A 121 -26.03 3.27 27.83
C PRO A 121 -25.45 3.52 29.23
N ASP A 122 -24.81 2.51 29.80
CA ASP A 122 -24.28 2.54 31.18
C ASP A 122 -22.82 3.03 31.24
N ASN A 123 -22.14 3.20 30.10
CA ASN A 123 -20.74 3.63 30.07
C ASN A 123 -20.38 4.36 28.77
N GLN A 124 -20.30 5.69 28.83
CA GLN A 124 -19.93 6.54 27.69
C GLN A 124 -18.50 6.33 27.15
N TRP A 125 -17.63 5.68 27.93
CA TRP A 125 -16.26 5.35 27.52
C TRP A 125 -16.20 4.06 26.69
N VAL A 126 -17.34 3.38 26.52
CA VAL A 126 -17.47 2.17 25.72
C VAL A 126 -18.36 2.49 24.52
N THR A 127 -17.82 2.30 23.33
CA THR A 127 -18.57 2.38 22.07
C THR A 127 -18.90 0.97 21.59
N MET A 128 -20.18 0.71 21.37
CA MET A 128 -20.67 -0.49 20.72
C MET A 128 -20.54 -0.32 19.21
N VAL A 129 -19.83 -1.24 18.56
CA VAL A 129 -19.67 -1.30 17.10
C VAL A 129 -20.42 -2.52 16.60
N THR A 130 -21.58 -2.29 16.00
CA THR A 130 -22.40 -3.34 15.41
C THR A 130 -22.01 -3.55 13.96
N ILE A 131 -21.56 -4.75 13.62
CA ILE A 131 -21.14 -5.16 12.29
C ILE A 131 -22.32 -5.83 11.58
N GLU A 132 -22.75 -5.25 10.46
CA GLU A 132 -23.95 -5.66 9.72
C GLU A 132 -23.64 -6.54 8.50
N THR A 133 -22.43 -6.44 7.94
CA THR A 133 -21.95 -7.24 6.80
C THR A 133 -20.81 -8.16 7.20
N HIS A 134 -20.57 -9.23 6.43
CA HIS A 134 -19.51 -10.21 6.71
C HIS A 134 -19.59 -10.84 8.11
N VAL A 135 -20.82 -11.07 8.59
CA VAL A 135 -21.15 -11.76 9.86
C VAL A 135 -20.93 -13.28 9.80
N ASP A 136 -20.25 -13.76 8.77
CA ASP A 136 -19.80 -15.14 8.69
C ASP A 136 -18.77 -15.42 9.78
N TYR A 137 -18.89 -16.58 10.40
CA TYR A 137 -17.95 -17.07 11.39
C TYR A 137 -17.69 -18.55 11.15
N ARG A 138 -16.51 -19.02 11.57
CA ARG A 138 -16.26 -20.44 11.78
C ARG A 138 -16.32 -20.77 13.27
N PRO A 139 -16.89 -21.90 13.68
CA PRO A 139 -16.78 -22.36 15.06
C PRO A 139 -15.34 -22.79 15.36
N MET A 140 -14.98 -22.77 16.64
CA MET A 140 -13.77 -23.42 17.13
C MET A 140 -13.90 -24.94 16.96
N HIS A 141 -12.85 -25.59 16.48
CA HIS A 141 -12.76 -27.05 16.39
C HIS A 141 -11.66 -27.60 17.31
N VAL A 142 -11.65 -28.91 17.53
CA VAL A 142 -10.73 -29.59 18.45
C VAL A 142 -9.25 -29.42 18.07
N LEU A 143 -8.97 -29.04 16.81
CA LEU A 143 -7.61 -28.76 16.33
C LEU A 143 -7.14 -27.33 16.64
N ASP A 144 -8.04 -26.43 17.06
CA ASP A 144 -7.67 -25.06 17.41
C ASP A 144 -7.07 -25.00 18.83
N PRO A 145 -6.13 -24.06 19.11
CA PRO A 145 -5.65 -23.79 20.46
C PRO A 145 -6.78 -23.45 21.44
N ILE A 146 -6.63 -23.81 22.71
CA ILE A 146 -7.64 -23.56 23.76
C ILE A 146 -7.93 -22.07 24.01
N THR A 147 -7.03 -21.19 23.58
CA THR A 147 -7.19 -19.73 23.67
C THR A 147 -8.00 -19.14 22.53
N THR A 148 -8.39 -19.95 21.54
CA THR A 148 -9.18 -19.52 20.39
C THR A 148 -10.62 -19.24 20.83
N PRO A 149 -11.26 -18.14 20.40
CA PRO A 149 -12.65 -17.88 20.73
C PRO A 149 -13.58 -18.92 20.10
N LEU A 150 -14.71 -19.18 20.76
CA LEU A 150 -15.71 -20.17 20.32
C LEU A 150 -16.25 -19.90 18.90
N ARG A 151 -16.26 -18.63 18.48
CA ARG A 151 -16.59 -18.18 17.13
C ARG A 151 -15.48 -17.28 16.62
N ILE A 152 -14.93 -17.59 15.45
CA ILE A 152 -13.93 -16.76 14.77
C ILE A 152 -14.62 -16.09 13.60
N TYR A 153 -14.75 -14.77 13.69
CA TYR A 153 -15.38 -13.95 12.67
C TYR A 153 -14.40 -13.58 11.57
N TYR A 154 -14.87 -13.59 10.32
CA TYR A 154 -14.05 -13.15 9.17
C TYR A 154 -13.80 -11.63 9.17
N ALA A 155 -14.49 -10.87 10.02
CA ALA A 155 -14.25 -9.44 10.21
C ALA A 155 -13.10 -9.10 11.17
N GLY A 156 -12.26 -10.06 11.58
CA GLY A 156 -11.11 -9.79 12.47
C GLY A 156 -10.18 -8.68 11.96
N ILE A 157 -10.08 -8.52 10.64
CA ILE A 157 -9.37 -7.42 9.97
C ILE A 157 -9.93 -6.05 10.40
N LEU A 158 -11.26 -5.91 10.45
CA LEU A 158 -11.92 -4.67 10.84
C LEU A 158 -11.70 -4.36 12.32
N GLU A 159 -11.76 -5.37 13.20
CA GLU A 159 -11.53 -5.18 14.62
C GLU A 159 -10.11 -4.68 14.89
N CYS A 160 -9.11 -5.27 14.22
CA CYS A 160 -7.73 -4.82 14.35
C CYS A 160 -7.57 -3.38 13.83
N LEU A 161 -8.15 -3.06 12.67
CA LEU A 161 -8.10 -1.71 12.08
C LEU A 161 -8.73 -0.67 13.01
N LEU A 162 -9.94 -0.93 13.52
CA LEU A 162 -10.61 0.02 14.40
C LEU A 162 -9.87 0.17 15.73
N ASN A 163 -9.32 -0.91 16.30
CA ASN A 163 -8.48 -0.82 17.51
C ASN A 163 -7.17 -0.06 17.29
N ARG A 164 -6.62 -0.06 16.07
CA ARG A 164 -5.42 0.72 15.70
C ARG A 164 -5.69 2.23 15.76
N TYR A 165 -6.86 2.67 15.31
CA TYR A 165 -7.21 4.09 15.19
C TYR A 165 -8.19 4.62 16.24
N LYS A 166 -8.68 3.77 17.14
CA LYS A 166 -9.61 4.21 18.18
C LYS A 166 -8.92 5.20 19.13
N PRO A 167 -9.68 6.13 19.75
CA PRO A 167 -9.12 7.01 20.76
C PRO A 167 -8.65 6.18 21.97
N ALA A 168 -7.53 6.56 22.59
CA ALA A 168 -6.94 5.80 23.69
C ALA A 168 -7.87 5.61 24.91
N HIS A 169 -8.82 6.53 25.13
CA HIS A 169 -9.76 6.51 26.25
C HIS A 169 -11.08 5.77 25.93
N GLN A 170 -11.29 5.36 24.69
CA GLN A 170 -12.50 4.66 24.26
C GLN A 170 -12.20 3.17 24.13
N ASP A 171 -13.09 2.37 24.71
CA ASP A 171 -13.12 0.93 24.48
C ASP A 171 -14.15 0.58 23.41
N PHE A 172 -13.79 -0.25 22.43
CA PHE A 172 -14.67 -0.63 21.33
C PHE A 172 -15.10 -2.07 21.56
N ARG A 173 -16.41 -2.30 21.66
CA ARG A 173 -16.99 -3.62 21.79
C ARG A 173 -17.72 -3.99 20.50
N TYR A 174 -17.28 -5.07 19.89
CA TYR A 174 -17.82 -5.53 18.61
C TYR A 174 -19.03 -6.44 18.83
N VAL A 175 -20.12 -6.13 18.15
CA VAL A 175 -21.34 -6.94 18.11
C VAL A 175 -21.59 -7.34 16.68
N TYR A 176 -21.78 -8.63 16.45
CA TYR A 176 -22.07 -9.17 15.13
C TYR A 176 -23.59 -9.33 15.01
N ALA A 177 -24.20 -8.69 14.01
CA ALA A 177 -25.61 -8.85 13.77
C ALA A 177 -25.93 -10.31 13.40
N ASP A 178 -27.06 -10.82 13.86
CA ASP A 178 -27.52 -12.14 13.44
C ASP A 178 -27.74 -12.14 11.93
N LYS A 179 -27.34 -13.22 11.25
CA LYS A 179 -27.67 -13.41 9.85
C LYS A 179 -29.19 -13.32 9.72
N LYS A 180 -29.68 -12.35 8.94
CA LYS A 180 -31.07 -12.38 8.49
C LYS A 180 -31.23 -13.68 7.70
N GLU A 181 -31.88 -14.67 8.29
CA GLU A 181 -32.34 -15.84 7.56
C GLU A 181 -33.19 -15.31 6.39
N LYS A 182 -32.70 -15.51 5.17
CA LYS A 182 -33.54 -15.31 3.99
C LYS A 182 -34.63 -16.37 4.07
N GLY A 183 -35.83 -15.96 4.48
CA GLY A 183 -37.05 -16.75 4.29
C GLY A 183 -37.32 -17.01 2.83
#